data_AF-A0A2N6NET0-F1
#
_entry.id   AF-A0A2N6NET0-F1
#
_cell.length_a   1.000
_cell.length_b   1.000
_cell.length_c   1.000
_cell.angle_alpha   90.00
_cell.angle_beta   90.00
_cell.angle_gamma   90.00
#
_symmetry.space_group_name_H-M   'P 1'
#
loop_
_entity.id
_entity.type
_entity.pdbx_description
1 polymer ?
#
loop_
_entity_poly.entity_id
_entity_poly.type
_entity_poly.pdbx_seq_one_letter_code
_entity_poly.pdbx_strand_id
1 'polypeptide(L)'
;MPYRQPRLSGRCVRRIFAQFLSKFLSKFLRIVRYMIHRIYDYLWFRLNFDRKCIIYLAVRLLSILPIFFYRIHADAARMARHARGVDFFGRDLGEVVRKNMLASRFLPVSLAIRALGVVMTGSIGNSVHRVLLDMDLFQYSLLSQRERFAATYETFFLPSAMCLAVLYTDSTKTMRLVIQRMYRLFTRFYLRLLREPEALFRNPMPPRILERGARSFQQKRLDIRNGNTPDK
;
A
#
# COMPACT_ATOMS: atom_id res chain seq x y z
N MET A 1 -33.52 -29.15 73.88
CA MET A 1 -33.87 -29.56 72.49
C MET A 1 -32.99 -28.79 71.52
N PRO A 2 -32.23 -29.44 70.61
CA PRO A 2 -31.39 -28.71 69.67
C PRO A 2 -32.22 -28.23 68.47
N TYR A 3 -32.00 -26.97 68.08
CA TYR A 3 -32.58 -26.36 66.88
C TYR A 3 -32.09 -27.10 65.61
N ARG A 4 -33.00 -27.80 64.92
CA ARG A 4 -32.74 -28.32 63.56
C ARG A 4 -32.77 -27.15 62.57
N GLN A 5 -31.61 -26.80 62.01
CA GLN A 5 -31.54 -25.92 60.84
C GLN A 5 -32.19 -26.59 59.61
N PRO A 6 -32.93 -25.87 58.76
CA PRO A 6 -33.51 -26.44 57.56
C PRO A 6 -32.42 -26.70 56.51
N ARG A 7 -32.29 -27.96 56.08
CA ARG A 7 -31.47 -28.36 54.93
C ARG A 7 -32.22 -28.08 53.63
N LEU A 8 -32.25 -26.84 53.15
CA LEU A 8 -32.71 -26.57 51.79
C LEU A 8 -31.82 -25.53 51.10
N SER A 9 -31.59 -25.79 49.81
CA SER A 9 -31.45 -24.80 48.71
C SER A 9 -30.11 -24.69 47.96
N GLY A 10 -28.97 -25.17 48.45
CA GLY A 10 -27.68 -24.94 47.77
C GLY A 10 -27.55 -25.58 46.37
N ARG A 11 -28.11 -26.77 46.14
CA ARG A 11 -28.03 -27.49 44.84
C ARG A 11 -28.99 -26.94 43.79
N CYS A 12 -30.17 -26.46 44.18
CA CYS A 12 -31.17 -25.94 43.26
C CYS A 12 -30.75 -24.56 42.74
N VAL A 13 -30.27 -23.69 43.64
CA VAL A 13 -29.73 -22.37 43.27
C VAL A 13 -28.52 -22.51 42.33
N ARG A 14 -27.59 -23.44 42.61
CA ARG A 14 -26.46 -23.72 41.71
C ARG A 14 -26.88 -24.20 40.31
N ARG A 15 -27.91 -25.06 40.21
CA ARG A 15 -28.42 -25.54 38.90
C ARG A 15 -29.09 -24.43 38.10
N ILE A 16 -29.92 -23.62 38.75
CA ILE A 16 -30.60 -22.49 38.09
C ILE A 16 -29.56 -21.46 37.64
N PHE A 17 -28.58 -21.13 38.49
CA PHE A 17 -27.50 -20.22 38.14
C PHE A 17 -26.64 -20.77 37.00
N ALA A 18 -26.29 -22.06 36.99
CA ALA A 18 -25.56 -22.69 35.90
C ALA A 18 -26.35 -22.70 34.56
N GLN A 19 -27.67 -22.94 34.60
CA GLN A 19 -28.53 -22.84 33.43
C GLN A 19 -28.69 -21.41 32.91
N PHE A 20 -28.75 -20.42 33.81
CA PHE A 20 -28.82 -19.01 33.43
C PHE A 20 -27.49 -18.56 32.82
N LEU A 21 -26.37 -18.97 33.44
CA LEU A 21 -25.02 -18.65 32.98
C LEU A 21 -24.73 -19.31 31.63
N SER A 22 -25.16 -20.55 31.38
CA SER A 22 -25.00 -21.23 30.09
C SER A 22 -25.86 -20.62 28.98
N LYS A 23 -27.10 -20.20 29.28
CA LYS A 23 -27.95 -19.43 28.36
C LYS A 23 -27.37 -18.05 28.06
N PHE A 24 -26.80 -17.37 29.06
CA PHE A 24 -26.13 -16.09 28.87
C PHE A 24 -24.86 -16.23 28.02
N LEU A 25 -24.00 -17.22 28.34
CA LEU A 25 -22.79 -17.50 27.56
C LEU A 25 -23.10 -17.84 26.10
N SER A 26 -24.12 -18.68 25.85
CA SER A 26 -24.51 -19.06 24.49
C SER A 26 -25.09 -17.87 23.70
N LYS A 27 -25.86 -16.98 24.33
CA LYS A 27 -26.29 -15.71 23.71
C LYS A 27 -25.12 -14.77 23.46
N PHE A 28 -24.23 -14.61 24.44
CA PHE A 28 -23.04 -13.76 24.33
C PHE A 28 -22.11 -14.25 23.21
N LEU A 29 -21.85 -15.55 23.11
CA LEU A 29 -21.06 -16.15 22.03
C LEU A 29 -21.69 -15.92 20.65
N ARG A 30 -23.02 -15.94 20.52
CA ARG A 30 -23.72 -15.59 19.27
C ARG A 30 -23.55 -14.12 18.91
N ILE A 31 -23.66 -13.21 19.88
CA ILE A 31 -23.46 -11.77 19.66
C ILE A 31 -22.01 -11.48 19.28
N VAL A 32 -21.03 -12.10 19.96
CA VAL A 32 -19.61 -11.97 19.63
C VAL A 32 -19.34 -12.47 18.21
N ARG A 33 -19.89 -13.63 17.81
CA ARG A 33 -19.76 -14.14 16.44
C ARG A 33 -20.37 -13.19 15.41
N TYR A 34 -21.53 -12.60 15.71
CA TYR A 34 -22.17 -11.61 14.84
C TYR A 34 -21.31 -10.33 14.71
N MET A 35 -20.78 -9.82 15.82
CA MET A 35 -19.89 -8.66 15.84
C MET A 35 -18.60 -8.92 15.04
N ILE A 36 -17.96 -10.07 15.24
CA ILE A 36 -16.77 -10.47 14.47
C ILE A 36 -17.09 -10.51 12.97
N HIS A 37 -18.25 -11.06 12.58
CA HIS A 37 -18.66 -11.12 11.18
C HIS A 37 -18.87 -9.72 10.58
N ARG A 38 -19.59 -8.85 11.28
CA ARG A 38 -19.81 -7.45 10.89
C ARG A 38 -18.50 -6.66 10.76
N ILE A 39 -17.57 -6.84 11.70
CA ILE A 39 -16.25 -6.21 11.66
C ILE A 39 -15.48 -6.71 10.44
N TYR A 40 -15.51 -8.01 10.17
CA TYR A 40 -14.85 -8.61 9.02
C TYR A 40 -15.40 -8.06 7.69
N ASP A 41 -16.72 -8.02 7.51
CA ASP A 41 -17.34 -7.55 6.28
C ASP A 41 -17.09 -6.04 6.06
N TYR A 42 -17.13 -5.24 7.12
CA TYR A 42 -16.78 -3.83 7.05
C TYR A 42 -15.31 -3.63 6.66
N LEU A 43 -14.39 -4.38 7.27
CA LEU A 43 -12.95 -4.30 7.00
C LEU A 43 -12.65 -4.73 5.56
N TRP A 44 -13.33 -5.77 5.09
CA TRP A 44 -13.27 -6.26 3.71
C TRP A 44 -13.72 -5.19 2.71
N PHE A 45 -14.92 -4.62 2.91
CA PHE A 45 -15.46 -3.58 2.04
C PHE A 45 -14.53 -2.36 1.98
N ARG A 46 -14.05 -1.91 3.14
CA ARG A 46 -13.14 -0.77 3.26
C ARG A 46 -11.83 -1.00 2.50
N LEU A 47 -11.22 -2.17 2.66
CA LEU A 47 -9.97 -2.49 1.98
C LEU A 47 -10.15 -2.60 0.46
N ASN A 48 -11.27 -3.13 -0.03
CA ASN A 48 -11.56 -3.16 -1.46
C ASN A 48 -11.78 -1.75 -2.03
N PHE A 49 -12.48 -0.89 -1.29
CA PHE A 49 -12.63 0.51 -1.66
C PHE A 49 -11.28 1.23 -1.71
N ASP A 50 -10.45 1.05 -0.68
CA ASP A 50 -9.10 1.60 -0.64
C ASP A 50 -8.26 1.12 -1.82
N ARG A 51 -8.38 -0.17 -2.17
CA ARG A 51 -7.64 -0.77 -3.28
C ARG A 51 -8.06 -0.16 -4.62
N LYS A 52 -9.36 0.04 -4.84
CA LYS A 52 -9.85 0.76 -6.02
C LYS A 52 -9.32 2.19 -6.06
N CYS A 53 -9.32 2.89 -4.94
CA CYS A 53 -8.79 4.25 -4.82
C CYS A 53 -7.30 4.31 -5.19
N ILE A 54 -6.47 3.42 -4.65
CA ILE A 54 -5.04 3.43 -4.95
C ILE A 54 -4.76 3.01 -6.40
N ILE A 55 -5.52 2.08 -6.97
CA ILE A 55 -5.31 1.61 -8.34
C ILE A 55 -5.64 2.76 -9.29
N TYR A 56 -6.75 3.46 -9.04
CA TYR A 56 -7.08 4.67 -9.78
C TYR A 56 -5.98 5.73 -9.64
N LEU A 57 -5.45 5.94 -8.43
CA LEU A 57 -4.33 6.84 -8.18
C LEU A 57 -3.09 6.41 -9.00
N ALA A 58 -2.73 5.12 -8.94
CA ALA A 58 -1.60 4.56 -9.66
C ALA A 58 -1.71 4.81 -11.16
N VAL A 59 -2.87 4.50 -11.76
CA VAL A 59 -3.12 4.74 -13.19
C VAL A 59 -2.94 6.22 -13.53
N ARG A 60 -3.48 7.12 -12.71
CA ARG A 60 -3.34 8.57 -12.93
C ARG A 60 -1.88 9.03 -12.80
N LEU A 61 -1.17 8.60 -11.75
CA LEU A 61 0.23 8.96 -11.54
C LEU A 61 1.15 8.39 -12.63
N LEU A 62 0.88 7.18 -13.10
CA LEU A 62 1.59 6.56 -14.23
C LEU A 62 1.32 7.30 -15.54
N SER A 63 0.10 7.83 -15.75
CA SER A 63 -0.22 8.59 -16.97
C SER A 63 0.50 9.94 -17.06
N ILE A 64 0.81 10.56 -15.92
CA ILE A 64 1.57 11.82 -15.85
C ILE A 64 3.08 11.58 -15.71
N LEU A 65 3.52 10.32 -15.82
CA LEU A 65 4.91 9.94 -15.67
C LEU A 65 5.89 10.74 -16.56
N PRO A 66 5.60 10.95 -17.86
CA PRO A 66 6.49 11.73 -18.72
C PRO A 66 6.75 13.15 -18.19
N ILE A 67 5.77 13.77 -17.52
CA ILE A 67 5.91 15.12 -16.96
C ILE A 67 6.96 15.14 -15.83
N PHE A 68 6.99 14.11 -14.98
CA PHE A 68 8.03 13.97 -13.96
C PHE A 68 9.42 13.85 -14.60
N PHE A 69 9.55 13.03 -15.65
CA PHE A 69 10.80 12.88 -16.38
C PHE A 69 11.31 14.21 -16.94
N TYR A 70 10.48 14.93 -17.68
CA TYR A 70 10.87 16.22 -18.26
C TYR A 70 11.29 17.24 -17.20
N ARG A 71 10.57 17.31 -16.08
CA ARG A 71 10.91 18.21 -14.98
C ARG A 71 12.27 17.88 -14.35
N ILE A 72 12.51 16.61 -14.05
CA ILE A 72 13.78 16.16 -13.45
C ILE A 72 14.95 16.47 -14.39
N HIS A 73 14.79 16.22 -15.69
CA HIS A 73 15.80 16.55 -16.70
C HIS A 73 16.04 18.06 -16.79
N ALA A 74 14.99 18.88 -16.80
CA ALA A 74 15.11 20.33 -16.85
C ALA A 74 15.82 20.89 -15.62
N ASP A 75 15.49 20.40 -14.42
CA ASP A 75 16.15 20.81 -13.17
C ASP A 75 17.64 20.45 -13.17
N ALA A 76 17.97 19.22 -13.57
CA ALA A 76 19.35 18.78 -13.65
C ALA A 76 20.14 19.59 -14.68
N ALA A 77 19.55 19.91 -15.84
CA ALA A 77 20.18 20.74 -16.85
C ALA A 77 20.41 22.18 -16.36
N ARG A 78 19.45 22.77 -15.63
CA ARG A 78 19.61 24.10 -15.03
C ARG A 78 20.75 24.15 -14.03
N MET A 79 20.81 23.19 -13.10
CA MET A 79 21.86 23.15 -12.09
C MET A 79 23.24 22.86 -12.69
N ALA A 80 23.30 22.02 -13.73
CA ALA A 80 24.53 21.77 -14.48
C ALA A 80 25.09 23.04 -15.14
N ARG A 81 24.24 23.91 -15.70
CA ARG A 81 24.68 25.19 -16.30
C ARG A 81 25.26 26.17 -15.29
N HIS A 82 24.85 26.08 -14.03
CA HIS A 82 25.35 26.93 -12.95
C HIS A 82 26.63 26.37 -12.30
N ALA A 83 26.91 25.08 -12.48
CA ALA A 83 28.17 24.48 -12.07
C ALA A 83 29.24 24.76 -13.14
N ARG A 84 30.25 25.55 -12.79
CA ARG A 84 31.41 25.84 -13.65
C ARG A 84 32.66 25.28 -12.99
N GLY A 85 33.55 24.71 -13.80
CA GLY A 85 34.83 24.16 -13.35
C GLY A 85 34.95 22.67 -13.64
N VAL A 86 35.97 22.07 -13.03
CA VAL A 86 36.37 20.68 -13.27
C VAL A 86 36.42 19.96 -11.92
N ASP A 87 35.97 18.72 -11.84
CA ASP A 87 36.07 17.92 -10.62
C ASP A 87 37.54 17.51 -10.33
N PHE A 88 37.79 16.93 -9.14
CA PHE A 88 39.11 16.45 -8.73
C PHE A 88 39.75 15.44 -9.71
N PHE A 89 38.97 14.85 -10.62
CA PHE A 89 39.42 13.86 -11.60
C PHE A 89 39.50 14.44 -13.02
N GLY A 90 39.38 15.76 -13.19
CA GLY A 90 39.48 16.40 -14.50
C GLY A 90 38.21 16.31 -15.36
N ARG A 91 37.05 15.93 -14.79
CA ARG A 91 35.77 15.85 -15.51
C ARG A 91 34.97 17.14 -15.37
N ASP A 92 34.17 17.47 -16.39
CA ASP A 92 33.28 18.63 -16.36
C ASP A 92 32.32 18.55 -15.16
N LEU A 93 32.43 19.53 -14.26
CA LEU A 93 31.63 19.61 -13.04
C LEU A 93 30.14 19.70 -13.36
N GLY A 94 29.78 20.36 -14.48
CA GLY A 94 28.40 20.44 -14.95
C GLY A 94 27.83 19.05 -15.29
N GLU A 95 28.62 18.20 -15.94
CA GLU A 95 28.20 16.84 -16.25
C GLU A 95 28.06 15.95 -15.01
N VAL A 96 28.98 16.07 -14.05
CA VAL A 96 28.95 15.29 -12.81
C VAL A 96 27.74 15.68 -11.96
N VAL A 97 27.49 16.98 -11.79
CA VAL A 97 26.30 17.48 -11.08
C VAL A 97 25.02 17.00 -11.77
N ARG A 98 24.97 17.06 -13.11
CA ARG A 98 23.83 16.53 -13.87
C ARG A 98 23.60 15.04 -13.59
N LYS A 99 24.63 14.21 -13.73
CA LYS A 99 24.53 12.75 -13.55
C LYS A 99 24.09 12.39 -12.12
N ASN A 100 24.67 13.03 -11.11
CA ASN A 100 24.33 12.78 -9.71
C ASN A 100 22.90 13.25 -9.37
N MET A 101 22.49 14.41 -9.90
CA MET A 101 21.12 14.91 -9.76
C MET A 101 20.10 13.98 -10.40
N LEU A 102 20.37 13.50 -11.62
CA LEU A 102 19.49 12.57 -12.30
C LEU A 102 19.39 11.25 -11.53
N ALA A 103 20.52 10.67 -11.09
CA ALA A 103 20.53 9.42 -10.33
C ALA A 103 19.75 9.55 -9.01
N SER A 104 20.02 10.58 -8.22
CA SER A 104 19.36 10.81 -6.92
C SER A 104 17.88 11.13 -7.04
N ARG A 105 17.45 11.83 -8.11
CA ARG A 105 16.05 12.24 -8.32
C ARG A 105 15.20 11.18 -9.03
N PHE A 106 15.78 10.40 -9.94
CA PHE A 106 15.03 9.34 -10.63
C PHE A 106 14.81 8.12 -9.77
N LEU A 107 15.72 7.83 -8.85
CA LEU A 107 15.66 6.62 -8.04
C LEU A 107 14.39 6.53 -7.16
N PRO A 108 13.99 7.57 -6.39
CA PRO A 108 12.73 7.54 -5.63
C PRO A 108 11.50 7.40 -6.53
N VAL A 109 11.53 8.03 -7.71
CA VAL A 109 10.44 8.00 -8.69
C VAL A 109 10.31 6.61 -9.30
N SER A 110 11.42 5.98 -9.69
CA SER A 110 11.48 4.59 -10.17
C SER A 110 10.88 3.63 -9.13
N LEU A 111 11.32 3.73 -7.87
CA LEU A 111 10.80 2.90 -6.78
C LEU A 111 9.29 3.11 -6.57
N ALA A 112 8.82 4.36 -6.60
CA ALA A 112 7.41 4.68 -6.46
C ALA A 112 6.57 4.06 -7.59
N ILE A 113 7.00 4.20 -8.84
CA ILE A 113 6.33 3.65 -10.04
C ILE A 113 6.27 2.14 -9.97
N ARG A 114 7.38 1.48 -9.64
CA ARG A 114 7.42 0.02 -9.50
C ARG A 114 6.48 -0.44 -8.39
N ALA A 115 6.48 0.22 -7.24
CA ALA A 115 5.58 -0.10 -6.13
C ALA A 115 4.09 0.10 -6.50
N LEU A 116 3.76 1.18 -7.22
CA LEU A 116 2.41 1.39 -7.76
C LEU A 116 2.04 0.33 -8.81
N GLY A 117 3.01 -0.10 -9.62
CA GLY A 117 2.87 -1.24 -10.54
C GLY A 117 2.53 -2.53 -9.80
N VAL A 118 3.23 -2.84 -8.71
CA VAL A 118 2.95 -4.01 -7.85
C VAL A 118 1.55 -3.94 -7.24
N VAL A 119 1.13 -2.75 -6.80
CA VAL A 119 -0.23 -2.54 -6.28
C VAL A 119 -1.29 -2.83 -7.35
N MET A 120 -1.01 -2.46 -8.61
CA MET A 120 -1.91 -2.66 -9.75
C MET A 120 -1.94 -4.11 -10.23
N THR A 121 -0.78 -4.74 -10.45
CA THR A 121 -0.65 -6.10 -11.02
C THR A 121 -0.68 -7.20 -9.96
N GLY A 122 -0.32 -6.88 -8.73
CA GLY A 122 -0.12 -7.85 -7.65
C GLY A 122 1.16 -8.67 -7.79
N SER A 123 2.12 -8.25 -8.62
CA SER A 123 3.38 -8.95 -8.88
C SER A 123 4.53 -7.97 -9.10
N ILE A 124 5.72 -8.32 -8.60
CA ILE A 124 6.99 -7.58 -8.80
C ILE A 124 7.59 -7.85 -10.19
N GLY A 125 7.07 -8.84 -10.92
CA GLY A 125 7.59 -9.27 -12.22
C GLY A 125 8.63 -10.39 -12.11
N ASN A 126 9.34 -10.64 -13.22
CA ASN A 126 10.33 -11.72 -13.37
C ASN A 126 11.61 -11.47 -12.57
N SER A 127 12.52 -12.46 -12.52
CA SER A 127 13.79 -12.41 -11.78
C SER A 127 14.63 -11.15 -12.08
N VAL A 128 14.73 -10.74 -13.35
CA VAL A 128 15.47 -9.53 -13.76
C VAL A 128 14.91 -8.28 -13.11
N HIS A 129 13.57 -8.14 -13.03
CA HIS A 129 12.95 -6.98 -12.37
C HIS A 129 13.23 -6.93 -10.87
N ARG A 130 13.38 -8.11 -10.23
CA ARG A 130 13.76 -8.20 -8.82
C ARG A 130 15.21 -7.79 -8.60
N VAL A 131 16.15 -8.27 -9.43
CA VAL A 131 17.56 -7.86 -9.34
C VAL A 131 17.72 -6.35 -9.51
N LEU A 132 17.04 -5.77 -10.50
CA LEU A 132 17.05 -4.32 -10.70
C LEU A 132 16.41 -3.57 -9.52
N LEU A 133 15.37 -4.14 -8.91
CA LEU A 133 14.75 -3.55 -7.72
C LEU A 133 15.70 -3.59 -6.52
N ASP A 134 16.40 -4.70 -6.30
CA ASP A 134 17.36 -4.84 -5.20
C ASP A 134 18.52 -3.84 -5.34
N MET A 135 19.00 -3.63 -6.57
CA MET A 135 19.97 -2.56 -6.86
C MET A 135 19.42 -1.16 -6.61
N ASP A 136 18.19 -0.87 -7.08
CA ASP A 136 17.56 0.44 -6.85
C ASP A 136 17.37 0.70 -5.34
N LEU A 137 16.96 -0.31 -4.58
CA LEU A 137 16.79 -0.24 -3.13
C LEU A 137 18.13 -0.04 -2.41
N PHE A 138 19.19 -0.74 -2.83
CA PHE A 138 20.52 -0.57 -2.29
C PHE A 138 21.06 0.84 -2.56
N GLN A 139 20.96 1.34 -3.79
CA GLN A 139 21.36 2.72 -4.11
C GLN A 139 20.56 3.73 -3.31
N TYR A 140 19.27 3.47 -3.07
CA TYR A 140 18.41 4.37 -2.31
C TYR A 140 18.80 4.36 -0.83
N SER A 141 19.24 3.22 -0.30
CA SER A 141 19.70 3.09 1.08
C SER A 141 21.05 3.78 1.34
N LEU A 142 21.82 4.11 0.29
CA LEU A 142 23.05 4.90 0.41
C LEU A 142 22.80 6.41 0.54
N LEU A 143 21.66 6.92 0.05
CA LEU A 143 21.31 8.33 0.18
C LEU A 143 21.06 8.71 1.64
N SER A 144 21.49 9.90 2.06
CA SER A 144 21.13 10.43 3.38
C SER A 144 19.62 10.66 3.49
N GLN A 145 19.09 10.68 4.72
CA GLN A 145 17.66 10.92 4.95
C GLN A 145 17.19 12.27 4.36
N ARG A 146 18.06 13.30 4.41
CA ARG A 146 17.77 14.62 3.83
C ARG A 146 17.68 14.56 2.31
N GLU A 147 18.61 13.86 1.65
CA GLU A 147 18.60 13.69 0.19
C GLU A 147 17.38 12.89 -0.26
N ARG A 148 17.05 11.80 0.46
CA ARG A 148 15.84 11.02 0.18
C ARG A 148 14.60 11.89 0.32
N PHE A 149 14.50 12.68 1.39
CA PHE A 149 13.35 13.58 1.58
C PHE A 149 13.25 14.60 0.44
N ALA A 150 14.33 15.33 0.15
CA ALA A 150 14.32 16.35 -0.89
C ALA A 150 13.96 15.76 -2.26
N ALA A 151 14.62 14.66 -2.63
CA ALA A 151 14.37 13.98 -3.89
C ALA A 151 12.92 13.48 -3.97
N THR A 152 12.45 12.71 -2.98
CA THR A 152 11.10 12.11 -3.03
C THR A 152 9.99 13.17 -2.93
N TYR A 153 10.20 14.24 -2.14
CA TYR A 153 9.22 15.30 -1.99
C TYR A 153 9.05 16.11 -3.26
N GLU A 154 10.16 16.64 -3.81
CA GLU A 154 10.12 17.55 -4.96
C GLU A 154 9.69 16.84 -6.25
N THR A 155 10.15 15.60 -6.46
CA THR A 155 9.98 14.92 -7.74
C THR A 155 8.74 14.06 -7.80
N PHE A 156 8.24 13.57 -6.67
CA PHE A 156 7.11 12.64 -6.63
C PHE A 156 5.94 13.16 -5.80
N PHE A 157 6.14 13.48 -4.53
CA PHE A 157 5.03 13.81 -3.63
C PHE A 157 4.33 15.11 -4.02
N LEU A 158 5.09 16.19 -4.17
CA LEU A 158 4.54 17.52 -4.42
C LEU A 158 3.73 17.58 -5.72
N PRO A 159 4.25 17.15 -6.90
CA PRO A 159 3.45 17.26 -8.11
C PRO A 159 2.24 16.31 -8.10
N SER A 160 2.36 15.13 -7.49
CA SER A 160 1.22 14.22 -7.30
C SER A 160 0.13 14.84 -6.41
N ALA A 161 0.52 15.51 -5.32
CA ALA A 161 -0.40 16.21 -4.42
C ALA A 161 -1.08 17.40 -5.12
N MET A 162 -0.34 18.15 -5.93
CA MET A 162 -0.91 19.23 -6.76
C MET A 162 -1.93 18.68 -7.77
N CYS A 163 -1.64 17.56 -8.45
CA CYS A 163 -2.60 16.92 -9.34
C CYS A 163 -3.88 16.50 -8.60
N LEU A 164 -3.75 15.95 -7.38
CA LEU A 164 -4.91 15.61 -6.57
C LEU A 164 -5.70 16.84 -6.12
N ALA A 165 -5.01 17.96 -5.83
CA ALA A 165 -5.66 19.22 -5.48
C ALA A 165 -6.46 19.80 -6.65
N VAL A 166 -5.90 19.80 -7.86
CA VAL A 166 -6.61 20.21 -9.09
C VAL A 166 -7.80 19.29 -9.36
N LEU A 167 -7.63 17.98 -9.23
CA LEU A 167 -8.76 17.05 -9.36
C LEU A 167 -9.82 17.31 -8.29
N TYR A 168 -9.43 17.74 -7.09
CA TYR A 168 -10.36 18.04 -6.02
C TYR A 168 -11.24 19.27 -6.34
N THR A 169 -10.65 20.34 -6.87
CA THR A 169 -11.38 21.58 -7.20
C THR A 169 -12.47 21.34 -8.23
N ASP A 170 -12.14 20.55 -9.26
CA ASP A 170 -12.99 20.36 -10.44
C ASP A 170 -14.00 19.20 -10.27
N SER A 171 -14.01 18.57 -9.09
CA SER A 171 -14.79 17.36 -8.84
C SER A 171 -16.12 17.59 -8.12
N THR A 172 -17.06 16.68 -8.38
CA THR A 172 -18.35 16.59 -7.69
C THR A 172 -18.21 16.24 -6.20
N LYS A 173 -19.25 16.53 -5.40
CA LYS A 173 -19.24 16.26 -3.93
C LYS A 173 -18.86 14.81 -3.58
N THR A 174 -19.33 13.83 -4.36
CA THR A 174 -19.03 12.41 -4.14
C THR A 174 -17.57 12.09 -4.45
N MET A 175 -17.04 12.62 -5.56
CA MET A 175 -15.66 12.41 -5.99
C MET A 175 -14.66 13.09 -5.04
N ARG A 176 -15.01 14.22 -4.43
CA ARG A 176 -14.20 14.87 -3.38
C ARG A 176 -13.91 13.95 -2.21
N LEU A 177 -14.88 13.14 -1.76
CA LEU A 177 -14.68 12.15 -0.69
C LEU A 177 -13.69 11.04 -1.10
N VAL A 178 -13.76 10.60 -2.36
CA VAL A 178 -12.82 9.62 -2.93
C VAL A 178 -11.42 10.22 -3.01
N ILE A 179 -11.27 11.44 -3.50
CA ILE A 179 -9.98 12.13 -3.62
C ILE A 179 -9.34 12.36 -2.25
N GLN A 180 -10.12 12.77 -1.24
CA GLN A 180 -9.62 12.86 0.14
C GLN A 180 -9.11 11.51 0.65
N ARG A 181 -9.81 10.42 0.34
CA ARG A 181 -9.34 9.08 0.70
C ARG A 181 -8.07 8.71 -0.05
N MET A 182 -8.00 8.97 -1.34
CA MET A 182 -6.80 8.75 -2.17
C MET A 182 -5.60 9.52 -1.63
N TYR A 183 -5.77 10.79 -1.28
CA TYR A 183 -4.72 11.61 -0.68
C TYR A 183 -4.20 11.00 0.62
N ARG A 184 -5.09 10.57 1.53
CA ARG A 184 -4.67 9.89 2.78
C ARG A 184 -3.90 8.60 2.52
N LEU A 185 -4.31 7.81 1.52
CA LEU A 185 -3.60 6.58 1.14
C LEU A 185 -2.25 6.92 0.50
N PHE A 186 -2.20 7.95 -0.35
CA PHE A 186 -0.99 8.44 -0.99
C PHE A 186 0.04 8.94 0.02
N THR A 187 -0.37 9.71 1.03
CA THR A 187 0.55 10.16 2.10
C THR A 187 1.15 8.98 2.85
N ARG A 188 0.37 7.94 3.14
CA ARG A 188 0.89 6.71 3.79
C ARG A 188 1.85 5.95 2.89
N PHE A 189 1.55 5.85 1.60
CA PHE A 189 2.44 5.28 0.60
C PHE A 189 3.76 6.05 0.53
N TYR A 190 3.71 7.38 0.46
CA TYR A 190 4.87 8.26 0.47
C TYR A 190 5.73 8.09 1.73
N LEU A 191 5.12 8.07 2.91
CA LEU A 191 5.85 7.89 4.18
C LEU A 191 6.56 6.53 4.24
N ARG A 192 5.94 5.47 3.68
CA ARG A 192 6.58 4.15 3.55
C ARG A 192 7.73 4.18 2.56
N LEU A 193 7.55 4.81 1.40
CA LEU A 193 8.62 4.98 0.41
C LEU A 193 9.85 5.67 1.02
N LEU A 194 9.61 6.66 1.87
CA LEU A 194 10.67 7.45 2.51
C LEU A 194 11.40 6.69 3.62
N ARG A 195 10.67 5.94 4.44
CA ARG A 195 11.23 5.24 5.63
C ARG A 195 11.68 3.82 5.34
N GLU A 196 10.83 3.03 4.71
CA GLU A 196 10.98 1.58 4.53
C GLU A 196 10.47 1.17 3.14
N PRO A 197 11.19 1.51 2.05
CA PRO A 197 10.74 1.25 0.68
C PRO A 197 10.54 -0.24 0.41
N GLU A 198 11.33 -1.13 1.03
CA GLU A 198 11.17 -2.59 0.95
C GLU A 198 9.76 -3.06 1.35
N ALA A 199 9.16 -2.40 2.34
CA ALA A 199 7.84 -2.75 2.85
C ALA A 199 6.75 -2.55 1.78
N LEU A 200 6.96 -1.67 0.80
CA LEU A 200 6.02 -1.46 -0.32
C LEU A 200 5.96 -2.67 -1.26
N PHE A 201 7.03 -3.46 -1.34
CA PHE A 201 7.12 -4.62 -2.22
C PHE A 201 6.75 -5.91 -1.49
N ARG A 202 7.09 -6.03 -0.21
CA ARG A 202 6.66 -7.15 0.65
C ARG A 202 5.17 -7.08 0.98
N ASN A 203 4.70 -5.89 1.36
CA ASN A 203 3.33 -5.64 1.82
C ASN A 203 2.75 -4.39 1.12
N PRO A 204 2.39 -4.50 -0.18
CA PRO A 204 1.89 -3.38 -0.96
C PRO A 204 0.63 -2.78 -0.32
N MET A 205 0.52 -1.46 -0.37
CA MET A 205 -0.63 -0.75 0.16
C MET A 205 -1.60 -0.35 -0.95
N PRO A 206 -2.90 -0.67 -0.81
CA PRO A 206 -3.54 -1.62 0.11
C PRO A 206 -3.22 -3.06 -0.25
N PRO A 207 -3.23 -3.98 0.73
CA PRO A 207 -2.91 -5.37 0.51
C PRO A 207 -3.88 -6.01 -0.49
N ARG A 208 -3.38 -6.96 -1.26
CA ARG A 208 -4.19 -7.73 -2.20
C ARG A 208 -5.20 -8.57 -1.42
N ILE A 209 -6.47 -8.28 -1.61
CA ILE A 209 -7.56 -9.13 -1.19
C ILE A 209 -7.93 -10.05 -2.35
N LEU A 210 -7.86 -11.36 -2.12
CA LEU A 210 -8.43 -12.36 -3.02
C LEU A 210 -9.94 -12.35 -2.84
N GLU A 211 -10.71 -11.93 -3.86
CA GLU A 211 -12.18 -11.91 -3.75
C GLU A 211 -12.72 -13.29 -3.33
N ARG A 212 -13.80 -13.31 -2.52
CA ARG A 212 -14.41 -14.54 -1.93
C ARG A 212 -14.85 -15.60 -2.96
N GLY A 213 -14.77 -15.32 -4.27
CA GLY A 213 -15.00 -16.27 -5.37
C GLY A 213 -13.83 -16.44 -6.36
N ALA A 214 -12.69 -15.76 -6.16
CA ALA A 214 -11.57 -15.85 -7.10
C ALA A 214 -10.81 -17.18 -6.97
N ARG A 215 -10.84 -17.84 -5.80
CA ARG A 215 -10.25 -19.17 -5.62
C ARG A 215 -10.98 -20.23 -6.46
N SER A 216 -12.31 -20.21 -6.48
CA SER A 216 -13.09 -21.15 -7.29
C SER A 216 -12.95 -20.88 -8.79
N PHE A 217 -12.84 -19.61 -9.22
CA PHE A 217 -12.59 -19.27 -10.62
C PHE A 217 -11.16 -19.58 -11.10
N GLN A 218 -10.15 -19.41 -10.24
CA GLN A 218 -8.77 -19.78 -10.56
C GLN A 218 -8.56 -21.29 -10.53
N GLN A 219 -9.18 -22.03 -9.58
CA GLN A 219 -9.23 -23.49 -9.61
C GLN A 219 -9.95 -24.00 -10.84
N LYS A 220 -11.15 -23.47 -11.17
CA LYS A 220 -11.83 -23.83 -12.44
C LYS A 220 -10.97 -23.56 -13.68
N ARG A 221 -10.25 -22.43 -13.75
CA ARG A 221 -9.35 -22.15 -14.87
C ARG A 221 -8.15 -23.09 -14.93
N LEU A 222 -7.61 -23.51 -13.78
CA LEU A 222 -6.53 -24.50 -13.70
C LEU A 222 -7.03 -25.90 -14.06
N ASP A 223 -8.24 -26.27 -13.62
CA ASP A 223 -8.88 -27.55 -13.94
C ASP A 223 -9.28 -27.64 -15.42
N ILE A 224 -9.74 -26.53 -16.03
CA ILE A 224 -9.99 -26.46 -17.48
C ILE A 224 -8.68 -26.53 -18.27
N ARG A 225 -7.58 -25.99 -17.73
CA ARG A 225 -6.27 -26.03 -18.40
C ARG A 225 -5.59 -27.41 -18.27
N ASN A 226 -5.80 -28.10 -17.15
CA ASN A 226 -5.29 -29.45 -16.91
C ASN A 226 -6.23 -30.54 -17.46
N GLY A 227 -7.50 -30.23 -17.75
CA GLY A 227 -8.43 -31.11 -18.46
C GLY A 227 -8.22 -31.12 -19.99
N ASN A 228 -7.36 -30.23 -20.50
CA ASN A 228 -6.99 -30.14 -21.93
C ASN A 228 -5.63 -30.76 -22.27
N THR A 229 -4.97 -31.43 -21.31
CA THR A 229 -3.92 -32.41 -21.65
C THR A 229 -4.62 -33.75 -21.85
N PRO A 230 -4.85 -34.20 -23.09
CA PRO A 230 -5.26 -35.58 -23.29
C PRO A 230 -4.10 -36.47 -22.81
N ASP A 231 -4.41 -37.44 -21.97
CA ASP A 231 -3.60 -38.64 -21.87
C ASP A 231 -3.48 -39.22 -23.28
N LYS A 232 -2.31 -39.03 -23.90
CA LYS A 232 -1.66 -39.85 -24.92
C LYS A 232 -0.30 -39.27 -25.26
#